data_AF-A0A8X7UAB4-F1
#
_entry.id   AF-A0A8X7UAB4-F1
#
_cell.length_a   1.000
_cell.length_b   1.000
_cell.length_c   1.000
_cell.angle_alpha   90.00
_cell.angle_beta   90.00
_cell.angle_gamma   90.00
#
_symmetry.space_group_name_H-M   'P 1'
#
loop_
_entity.id
_entity.type
_entity.pdbx_description
1 polymer ?
#
loop_
_entity_poly.entity_id
_entity_poly.type
_entity_poly.pdbx_seq_one_letter_code
_entity_poly.pdbx_strand_id
1 'polypeptide(L)'
;MIRNGSDTRGYFVWSMIDVYELLSGYMYSYGMYHVNFSDPSLKRSPKLSASWYTGFLNGTMDVSPQDITQMQSHFSGSSSL
;
A
#
# COMPACT_ATOMS: atom_id res chain seq x y z
N MET A 1 -4.43 15.88 -8.07
CA MET A 1 -3.30 16.68 -8.60
C MET A 1 -2.37 17.06 -7.46
N ILE A 2 -1.06 17.03 -7.69
CA ILE A 2 -0.08 17.54 -6.73
C ILE A 2 -0.28 19.04 -6.60
N ARG A 3 -0.78 19.45 -5.42
CA ARG A 3 -1.30 20.80 -5.16
C ARG A 3 -0.22 21.90 -5.22
N ASN A 4 1.06 21.54 -5.28
CA ASN A 4 2.19 22.49 -5.14
C ASN A 4 3.09 22.58 -6.38
N GLY A 5 2.60 22.26 -7.58
CA GLY A 5 3.34 22.55 -8.83
C GLY A 5 4.57 21.67 -9.11
N SER A 6 4.75 20.56 -8.37
CA SER A 6 5.76 19.55 -8.75
C SER A 6 5.29 18.78 -9.99
N ASP A 7 6.17 18.70 -11.01
CA ASP A 7 5.98 17.90 -12.23
C ASP A 7 6.23 16.41 -11.92
N THR A 8 5.25 15.79 -11.26
CA THR A 8 5.27 14.35 -11.01
C THR A 8 4.46 13.63 -12.07
N ARG A 9 5.13 12.73 -12.78
CA ARG A 9 4.55 12.00 -13.92
C ARG A 9 4.15 10.57 -13.59
N GLY A 10 4.46 10.08 -12.39
CA GLY A 10 4.16 8.71 -12.00
C GLY A 10 4.38 8.44 -10.52
N TYR A 11 3.83 7.31 -10.07
CA TYR A 11 3.95 6.77 -8.74
C TYR A 11 4.11 5.25 -8.84
N PHE A 12 5.08 4.69 -8.13
CA PHE A 12 5.35 3.26 -8.08
C PHE A 12 5.23 2.78 -6.64
N VAL A 13 4.42 1.74 -6.42
CA VAL A 13 4.25 1.15 -5.09
C VAL A 13 5.45 0.26 -4.76
N TRP A 14 6.03 0.46 -3.58
CA TRP A 14 6.92 -0.53 -2.96
C TRP A 14 6.08 -1.50 -2.13
N SER A 15 5.98 -2.77 -2.48
CA SER A 15 6.50 -3.45 -3.69
C SER A 15 5.40 -4.30 -4.31
N MET A 16 5.62 -4.82 -5.52
CA MET A 16 4.62 -5.69 -6.15
C MET A 16 4.42 -6.99 -5.36
N ILE A 17 5.51 -7.63 -4.91
CA ILE A 17 5.49 -8.88 -4.15
C ILE A 17 6.35 -8.71 -2.88
N ASP A 18 6.13 -9.56 -1.88
CA ASP A 18 7.06 -9.61 -0.75
C ASP A 18 8.47 -9.95 -1.22
N VAL A 19 9.44 -9.21 -0.68
CA VAL A 19 10.86 -9.34 -0.98
C VAL A 19 11.66 -9.51 0.31
N TYR A 20 12.95 -9.80 0.18
CA TYR A 20 13.86 -9.74 1.31
C TYR A 20 14.10 -8.28 1.71
N GLU A 21 13.73 -7.92 2.93
CA GLU A 21 13.93 -6.57 3.45
C GLU A 21 15.28 -6.49 4.17
N LEU A 22 16.11 -5.50 3.82
CA LEU A 22 17.52 -5.46 4.24
C LEU A 22 17.69 -5.45 5.76
N LEU A 23 16.77 -4.81 6.49
CA LEU A 23 16.86 -4.62 7.93
C LEU A 23 16.10 -5.68 8.75
N SER A 24 15.15 -6.38 8.13
CA SER A 24 14.19 -7.25 8.83
C SER A 24 14.06 -8.65 8.21
N GLY A 25 14.82 -8.92 7.16
CA GLY A 25 14.74 -10.17 6.40
C GLY A 25 13.35 -10.43 5.87
N TYR A 26 12.81 -11.62 6.13
CA TYR A 26 11.45 -12.01 5.72
C TYR A 26 10.42 -11.85 6.82
N MET A 27 10.76 -11.15 7.91
CA MET A 27 9.89 -11.02 9.08
C MET A 27 8.72 -10.07 8.83
N TYR A 28 8.89 -9.11 7.93
CA TYR A 28 7.85 -8.18 7.49
C TYR A 28 7.56 -8.31 6.00
N SER A 29 6.32 -8.01 5.63
CA SER A 29 5.79 -8.23 4.29
C SER A 29 5.13 -6.96 3.73
N TYR A 30 5.89 -6.19 2.95
CA TYR A 30 5.41 -4.92 2.38
C TYR A 30 4.79 -5.05 0.98
N GLY A 31 4.94 -6.21 0.34
CA GLY A 31 4.44 -6.42 -1.01
C GLY A 31 2.93 -6.46 -1.08
N MET A 32 2.39 -6.12 -2.25
CA MET A 32 0.96 -6.26 -2.54
C MET A 32 0.53 -7.73 -2.63
N TYR A 33 1.47 -8.61 -2.97
CA TYR A 33 1.27 -10.06 -2.95
C TYR A 33 2.16 -10.69 -1.88
N HIS A 34 1.54 -11.49 -1.02
CA HIS A 34 2.28 -12.30 -0.07
C HIS A 34 3.02 -13.43 -0.78
N VAL A 35 4.27 -13.68 -0.41
CA VAL A 35 5.06 -14.83 -0.89
C VAL A 35 5.32 -15.78 0.27
N ASN A 36 4.94 -17.05 0.11
CA ASN A 36 5.28 -18.07 1.09
C ASN A 36 6.73 -18.54 0.87
N PHE A 37 7.66 -17.98 1.63
CA PHE A 37 9.09 -18.33 1.55
C PHE A 37 9.44 -19.70 2.16
N SER A 38 8.53 -20.30 2.94
CA SER A 38 8.71 -21.66 3.48
C SER A 38 8.36 -22.76 2.47
N ASP A 39 7.64 -22.40 1.40
CA ASP A 39 7.24 -23.31 0.33
C ASP A 39 8.25 -23.24 -0.84
N PRO A 40 8.86 -24.36 -1.26
CA PRO A 40 9.78 -24.38 -2.41
C PRO A 40 9.16 -23.87 -3.72
N SER A 41 7.84 -23.95 -3.87
CA SER A 41 7.11 -23.42 -5.04
C SER A 41 6.95 -21.90 -5.02
N LEU A 42 7.27 -21.25 -3.90
CA LEU A 42 7.17 -19.80 -3.67
C LEU A 42 5.79 -19.27 -4.06
N LYS A 43 4.73 -19.91 -3.56
CA LYS A 43 3.36 -19.53 -3.90
C LYS A 43 3.08 -18.07 -3.52
N ARG A 44 2.42 -17.35 -4.44
CA ARG A 44 2.01 -15.95 -4.24
C ARG A 44 0.50 -15.85 -4.03
N SER A 45 0.10 -15.03 -3.07
CA SER A 45 -1.31 -14.79 -2.74
C SER A 45 -1.59 -13.28 -2.69
N PRO A 46 -2.61 -12.76 -3.39
CA PRO A 46 -2.93 -11.33 -3.36
C PRO A 46 -3.37 -10.90 -1.95
N LYS A 47 -2.84 -9.76 -1.47
CA LYS A 47 -3.34 -9.10 -0.26
C LYS A 47 -4.50 -8.15 -0.62
N LEU A 48 -5.24 -7.67 0.38
CA LEU A 48 -6.34 -6.72 0.17
C LEU A 48 -5.86 -5.45 -0.55
N SER A 49 -4.63 -5.02 -0.28
CA SER A 49 -4.00 -3.89 -0.96
C SER A 49 -3.89 -4.10 -2.48
N ALA A 50 -3.60 -5.31 -2.96
CA ALA A 50 -3.56 -5.61 -4.40
C ALA A 50 -4.91 -5.36 -5.08
N SER A 51 -6.00 -5.83 -4.46
CA SER A 51 -7.37 -5.59 -4.94
C SER A 51 -7.72 -4.10 -4.90
N TRP A 52 -7.37 -3.42 -3.81
CA TRP A 52 -7.59 -1.98 -3.68
C TRP A 52 -6.86 -1.19 -4.77
N TYR A 53 -5.57 -1.47 -4.97
CA TYR A 53 -4.74 -0.78 -5.96
C TYR A 53 -5.19 -1.04 -7.38
N THR A 54 -5.70 -2.24 -7.67
CA THR A 54 -6.36 -2.54 -8.95
C THR A 54 -7.58 -1.65 -9.17
N GLY A 55 -8.45 -1.52 -8.16
CA GLY A 55 -9.61 -0.63 -8.23
C GLY A 55 -9.22 0.85 -8.37
N PHE A 56 -8.16 1.27 -7.67
CA PHE A 56 -7.60 2.62 -7.77
C PHE A 56 -7.09 2.91 -9.20
N LEU A 57 -6.29 2.00 -9.78
CA LEU A 57 -5.77 2.15 -11.14
C LEU A 57 -6.88 2.13 -12.20
N ASN A 58 -7.93 1.34 -11.97
CA ASN A 58 -9.09 1.27 -12.87
C ASN A 58 -10.07 2.43 -12.69
N GLY A 59 -9.86 3.32 -11.72
CA GLY A 59 -10.77 4.43 -11.40
C GLY A 59 -12.12 3.98 -10.82
N THR A 60 -12.22 2.74 -10.34
CA THR A 60 -13.45 2.19 -9.74
C THR A 60 -13.54 2.44 -8.23
N MET A 61 -12.45 2.95 -7.63
CA MET A 61 -12.39 3.37 -6.23
C MET A 61 -12.36 4.89 -6.19
N ASP A 62 -13.48 5.53 -5.85
CA ASP A 62 -13.51 6.97 -5.58
C ASP A 62 -13.05 7.20 -4.13
N VAL A 63 -11.84 7.71 -3.96
CA VAL A 63 -11.37 8.15 -2.63
C VAL A 63 -11.93 9.55 -2.44
N SER A 64 -13.08 9.66 -1.77
CA SER A 64 -13.69 10.96 -1.55
C SER A 64 -12.77 11.83 -0.69
N PRO A 65 -12.67 13.14 -0.96
CA PRO A 65 -11.93 14.05 -0.08
C PRO A 65 -12.46 14.06 1.36
N GLN A 66 -13.73 13.69 1.57
CA GLN A 66 -14.31 13.57 2.91
C GLN A 66 -13.71 12.39 3.68
N ASP A 67 -13.45 11.25 3.02
CA ASP A 67 -12.86 10.06 3.66
C ASP A 67 -11.42 10.34 4.13
N ILE A 68 -10.66 11.11 3.37
CA ILE A 68 -9.30 11.55 3.74
C ILE A 68 -9.34 12.46 4.97
N THR A 69 -10.29 13.40 5.00
CA THR A 69 -10.44 14.36 6.10
C THR A 69 -10.85 13.65 7.40
N GLN A 70 -11.72 12.65 7.30
CA GLN A 70 -12.14 11.84 8.46
C GLN A 70 -10.99 10.98 9.00
N MET A 71 -10.22 10.31 8.13
CA MET A 71 -9.04 9.55 8.56
C MET A 71 -8.02 10.44 9.29
N GLN A 72 -7.71 11.63 8.75
CA GLN A 72 -6.78 12.57 9.39
C GLN A 72 -7.25 13.03 10.77
N SER A 73 -8.55 13.31 10.94
CA SER A 73 -9.10 13.65 12.26
C SER A 73 -8.99 12.51 13.26
N HIS A 74 -9.15 11.26 12.82
CA HIS A 74 -9.09 10.09 13.69
C HIS A 74 -7.67 9.78 14.19
N PHE A 75 -6.64 9.97 13.34
CA PHE A 75 -5.24 9.81 13.73
C PHE A 75 -4.73 10.96 14.61
N SER A 76 -5.22 12.17 14.39
CA SER A 76 -4.88 13.34 15.21
C SER A 76 -5.42 13.23 16.66
N GLY A 77 -6.44 12.40 16.88
CA GLY A 77 -7.04 12.15 18.19
C GLY A 77 -6.40 11.02 19.01
N SER A 78 -5.48 10.22 18.44
CA SER A 78 -4.86 9.09 19.17
C SER A 78 -3.44 9.37 19.66
N SER A 79 -2.97 10.61 19.54
CA SER A 79 -1.60 11.03 19.93
C SER A 79 -1.51 11.57 21.36
N SER A 80 -2.47 11.23 22.23
CA SER A 80 -2.44 11.58 23.65
C SER A 80 -2.52 10.31 24.51
N LEU A 81 -1.39 9.61 24.62
CA LEU A 81 -0.97 8.79 25.76
C LEU A 81 0.52 9.02 26.00
#